data_AF-A0A7L2ING0-F1
#
_entry.id   AF-A0A7L2ING0-F1
#
_cell.length_a   1.000
_cell.length_b   1.000
_cell.length_c   1.000
_cell.angle_alpha   90.00
_cell.angle_beta   90.00
_cell.angle_gamma   90.00
#
_symmetry.space_group_name_H-M   'P 1'
#
loop_
_entity.id
_entity.type
_entity.pdbx_description
1 polymer ?
#
loop_
_entity_poly.entity_id
_entity_poly.type
_entity_poly.pdbx_seq_one_letter_code
_entity_poly.pdbx_strand_id
1 'polypeptide(L)'
;GAPFDPTFMLSCAVSNVICSIVFGRRYDYKDKRFLSLMNNMNNIFEMMNSHWGQLYQMFPNILYYLPGPHNRIFAEFDALKAFVAEEVKVHQASLDPSSPQDFIDCFLSKMEEEKNNPDSSFHMKNLITSTFDLFLAGTETTSTTIRYGLLLLLKNPKIQ
;
A
#
# COMPACT_ATOMS: atom_id res chain seq x y z
N GLY A 1 29.05 1.67 -10.85
CA GLY A 1 28.53 0.49 -10.13
C GLY A 1 29.18 0.34 -8.79
N ALA A 2 28.86 1.23 -7.84
CA ALA A 2 29.22 1.03 -6.44
C ALA A 2 28.23 0.03 -5.79
N PRO A 3 28.62 -0.71 -4.74
CA PRO A 3 27.70 -1.54 -3.98
C PRO A 3 26.55 -0.71 -3.41
N PHE A 4 25.33 -1.23 -3.49
CA PHE A 4 24.13 -0.60 -2.93
C PHE A 4 23.08 -1.66 -2.57
N ASP A 5 22.17 -1.31 -1.67
CA ASP A 5 20.99 -2.13 -1.36
C ASP A 5 19.85 -1.78 -2.34
N PRO A 6 19.36 -2.73 -3.16
CA PRO A 6 18.31 -2.47 -4.14
C PRO A 6 16.90 -2.39 -3.53
N THR A 7 16.71 -2.73 -2.25
CA THR A 7 15.39 -2.90 -1.62
C THR A 7 14.49 -1.69 -1.84
N PHE A 8 14.92 -0.50 -1.42
CA PHE A 8 14.11 0.72 -1.53
C PHE A 8 13.90 1.16 -2.97
N MET A 9 14.92 1.02 -3.82
CA MET A 9 14.83 1.44 -5.22
C MET A 9 13.81 0.61 -5.99
N LEU A 10 13.80 -0.70 -5.78
CA LEU A 10 12.85 -1.61 -6.40
C LEU A 10 11.44 -1.40 -5.87
N SER A 11 11.28 -1.24 -4.55
CA SER A 11 9.96 -0.90 -3.96
C SER A 11 9.43 0.41 -4.54
N CYS A 12 10.22 1.48 -4.58
CA CYS A 12 9.79 2.75 -5.17
C CYS A 12 9.39 2.63 -6.65
N ALA A 13 10.12 1.82 -7.43
CA ALA A 13 9.81 1.60 -8.84
C ALA A 13 8.47 0.91 -9.04
N VAL A 14 8.25 -0.19 -8.32
CA VAL A 14 7.01 -0.97 -8.37
C VAL A 14 5.84 -0.16 -7.81
N SER A 15 6.02 0.47 -6.65
CA SER A 15 5.00 1.31 -6.03
C SER A 15 4.56 2.44 -6.94
N ASN A 16 5.47 3.05 -7.69
CA ASN A 16 5.10 4.11 -8.62
C ASN A 16 4.21 3.65 -9.78
N VAL A 17 4.24 2.36 -10.13
CA VAL A 17 3.28 1.80 -11.10
C VAL A 17 1.89 1.80 -10.48
N ILE A 18 1.73 1.20 -9.31
CA ILE A 18 0.42 1.15 -8.65
C ILE A 18 -0.06 2.54 -8.20
N CYS A 19 0.82 3.46 -7.80
CA CYS A 19 0.48 4.85 -7.51
C CYS A 19 -0.09 5.57 -8.75
N SER A 20 0.43 5.31 -9.94
CA SER A 20 -0.11 5.93 -11.15
C SER A 20 -1.52 5.44 -11.50
N ILE A 21 -1.85 4.20 -11.13
CA ILE A 21 -3.18 3.60 -11.33
C ILE A 21 -4.15 4.10 -10.25
N VAL A 22 -3.66 4.25 -9.02
CA VAL A 22 -4.50 4.46 -7.85
C VAL A 22 -4.67 5.94 -7.49
N PHE A 23 -3.60 6.73 -7.62
CA PHE A 23 -3.55 8.16 -7.25
C PHE A 23 -3.31 9.08 -8.46
N GLY A 24 -3.33 8.52 -9.68
CA GLY A 24 -3.10 9.28 -10.92
C GLY A 24 -1.69 9.86 -11.07
N ARG A 25 -0.75 9.54 -10.16
CA ARG A 25 0.57 10.18 -10.13
C ARG A 25 1.71 9.26 -9.67
N ARG A 26 2.92 9.70 -9.97
CA ARG A 26 4.18 9.05 -9.54
C ARG A 26 4.92 9.99 -8.59
N TYR A 27 5.54 9.41 -7.57
CA TYR A 27 6.34 10.10 -6.56
C TYR A 27 7.82 10.06 -6.91
N ASP A 28 8.54 11.13 -6.57
CA ASP A 28 9.99 11.16 -6.63
C ASP A 28 10.59 10.15 -5.65
N TYR A 29 11.71 9.52 -6.02
CA TYR A 29 12.34 8.48 -5.19
C TYR A 29 12.97 9.06 -3.91
N LYS A 30 13.10 10.38 -3.82
CA LYS A 30 13.55 11.12 -2.64
C LYS A 30 12.41 11.81 -1.89
N ASP A 31 11.16 11.65 -2.33
CA ASP A 31 10.01 12.18 -1.63
C ASP A 31 9.92 11.54 -0.24
N LYS A 32 10.04 12.36 0.81
CA LYS A 32 10.09 11.88 2.19
C LYS A 32 8.77 11.25 2.64
N ARG A 33 7.63 11.74 2.14
CA ARG A 33 6.31 11.21 2.48
C ARG A 33 6.14 9.84 1.86
N PHE A 34 6.54 9.69 0.60
CA PHE A 34 6.54 8.40 -0.10
C PHE A 34 7.51 7.39 0.53
N LEU A 35 8.72 7.81 0.89
CA LEU A 35 9.68 6.95 1.58
C LEU A 35 9.17 6.50 2.96
N SER A 36 8.51 7.39 3.71
CA SER A 36 7.85 7.01 4.96
C SER A 36 6.80 5.91 4.70
N LEU A 37 5.97 6.11 3.67
CA LEU A 37 4.93 5.16 3.28
C LEU A 37 5.50 3.77 2.95
N MET A 38 6.60 3.72 2.21
CA MET A 38 7.34 2.48 1.93
C MET A 38 7.88 1.84 3.20
N ASN A 39 8.37 2.64 4.14
CA ASN A 39 8.82 2.12 5.43
C ASN A 39 7.66 1.52 6.26
N ASN A 40 6.51 2.20 6.30
CA ASN A 40 5.31 1.68 6.96
C ASN A 40 4.88 0.33 6.36
N MET A 41 4.93 0.17 5.04
CA MET A 41 4.63 -1.09 4.35
C MET A 41 5.59 -2.22 4.71
N ASN A 42 6.91 -1.95 4.66
CA ASN A 42 7.92 -2.94 5.05
C ASN A 42 7.70 -3.38 6.51
N ASN A 43 7.43 -2.45 7.43
CA ASN A 43 7.15 -2.76 8.83
C ASN A 43 5.92 -3.67 9.00
N ILE A 44 4.84 -3.43 8.24
CA ILE A 44 3.65 -4.29 8.25
C ILE A 44 4.00 -5.70 7.79
N PHE A 45 4.71 -5.82 6.66
CA PHE A 45 5.09 -7.12 6.12
C PHE A 45 6.03 -7.88 7.06
N GLU A 46 7.04 -7.22 7.62
CA GLU A 46 7.93 -7.82 8.62
C GLU A 46 7.15 -8.31 9.84
N MET A 47 6.21 -7.51 10.34
CA MET A 47 5.38 -7.90 11.48
C MET A 47 4.48 -9.10 11.15
N MET A 48 3.80 -9.08 10.00
CA MET A 48 2.92 -10.18 9.56
C MET A 48 3.67 -11.50 9.40
N ASN A 49 4.91 -11.44 8.91
CA ASN A 49 5.77 -12.61 8.73
C ASN A 49 6.56 -13.01 9.98
N SER A 50 6.49 -12.22 11.06
CA SER A 50 7.15 -12.55 12.33
C SER A 50 6.36 -13.57 13.15
N HIS A 51 7.03 -14.19 14.13
CA HIS A 51 6.39 -15.06 15.12
C HIS A 51 5.21 -14.38 15.84
N TRP A 52 5.32 -13.07 16.12
CA TRP A 52 4.25 -12.30 16.74
C TRP A 52 3.04 -12.11 15.82
N GLY A 53 3.26 -11.84 14.53
CA GLY A 53 2.19 -11.76 13.54
C GLY A 53 1.45 -13.09 13.38
N GLN A 54 2.18 -14.19 13.30
CA GLN A 54 1.61 -15.54 13.22
C GLN A 54 0.80 -15.91 14.47
N LEU A 55 1.32 -15.58 15.66
CA LEU A 55 0.60 -15.78 16.92
C LEU A 55 -0.68 -14.93 16.97
N TYR A 56 -0.61 -13.65 16.55
CA TYR A 56 -1.76 -12.76 16.50
C TYR A 56 -2.85 -13.30 15.56
N GLN A 57 -2.46 -13.84 14.41
CA GLN A 57 -3.39 -14.45 13.46
C GLN A 57 -4.11 -15.68 14.05
N MET A 58 -3.43 -16.48 14.86
CA MET A 58 -4.02 -17.67 15.50
C MET A 58 -4.90 -17.32 16.70
N PHE A 59 -4.50 -16.31 17.50
CA PHE A 59 -5.16 -15.97 18.77
C PHE A 59 -5.48 -14.48 18.90
N PRO A 60 -6.23 -13.87 17.95
CA PRO A 60 -6.43 -12.43 17.90
C PRO A 60 -7.17 -11.90 19.13
N ASN A 61 -8.21 -12.63 19.59
CA ASN A 61 -9.03 -12.22 20.74
C ASN A 61 -8.27 -12.21 22.07
N ILE A 62 -7.13 -12.91 22.17
CA ILE A 62 -6.29 -12.92 23.36
C ILE A 62 -5.21 -11.84 23.22
N LEU A 63 -4.48 -11.88 22.10
CA LEU A 63 -3.33 -11.00 21.89
C LEU A 63 -3.71 -9.55 21.69
N TYR A 64 -4.93 -9.24 21.26
CA TYR A 64 -5.45 -7.88 21.21
C TYR A 64 -5.38 -7.15 22.57
N TYR A 65 -5.58 -7.88 23.68
CA TYR A 65 -5.54 -7.30 25.03
C TYR A 65 -4.14 -7.37 25.67
N LEU A 66 -3.18 -8.05 25.05
CA LEU A 66 -1.84 -8.22 25.59
C LEU A 66 -0.86 -7.18 25.01
N PRO A 67 0.07 -6.66 25.83
CA PRO A 67 1.15 -5.82 25.32
C PRO A 67 2.10 -6.65 24.46
N GLY A 68 2.64 -6.05 23.41
CA GLY A 68 3.62 -6.70 22.56
C GLY A 68 3.93 -5.90 21.30
N PRO A 69 4.96 -6.31 20.55
CA PRO A 69 5.37 -5.61 19.34
C PRO A 69 4.31 -5.71 18.23
N HIS A 70 3.43 -6.73 18.26
CA HIS A 70 2.31 -6.88 17.30
C HIS A 70 1.39 -5.66 17.30
N ASN A 71 1.20 -4.98 18.43
CA ASN A 71 0.33 -3.80 18.51
C ASN A 71 0.85 -2.61 17.68
N ARG A 72 2.14 -2.60 17.30
CA ARG A 72 2.69 -1.55 16.41
C ARG A 72 2.06 -1.58 15.03
N ILE A 73 1.63 -2.74 14.55
CA ILE A 73 1.08 -2.91 13.20
C ILE A 73 -0.14 -2.01 12.97
N PHE A 74 -0.95 -1.77 14.00
CA PHE A 74 -2.14 -0.92 13.89
C PHE A 74 -1.78 0.54 13.59
N ALA A 75 -0.74 1.07 14.24
CA ALA A 75 -0.25 2.42 13.96
C ALA A 75 0.31 2.54 12.53
N GLU A 76 0.96 1.49 12.03
CA GLU A 76 1.45 1.44 10.64
C GLU A 76 0.28 1.44 9.63
N PHE A 77 -0.76 0.64 9.88
CA PHE A 77 -1.99 0.63 9.07
C PHE A 77 -2.71 1.98 9.12
N ASP A 78 -2.80 2.60 10.30
CA ASP A 78 -3.46 3.89 10.47
C ASP A 78 -2.71 5.00 9.72
N ALA A 79 -1.38 5.00 9.74
CA ALA A 79 -0.56 5.94 8.97
C ALA A 79 -0.79 5.80 7.45
N LEU A 80 -0.84 4.56 6.95
CA LEU A 80 -1.12 4.30 5.53
C LEU A 80 -2.55 4.71 5.13
N LYS A 81 -3.55 4.41 5.97
CA LYS A 81 -4.93 4.85 5.73
C LYS A 81 -5.06 6.36 5.78
N ALA A 82 -4.34 7.04 6.67
CA ALA A 82 -4.32 8.50 6.75
C ALA A 82 -3.74 9.11 5.47
N PHE A 83 -2.63 8.56 4.95
CA PHE A 83 -2.07 8.96 3.67
C PHE A 83 -3.10 8.82 2.54
N VAL A 84 -3.75 7.67 2.44
CA VAL A 84 -4.80 7.42 1.43
C VAL A 84 -5.97 8.40 1.60
N ALA A 85 -6.42 8.66 2.82
CA ALA A 85 -7.50 9.61 3.08
C ALA A 85 -7.13 11.04 2.66
N GLU A 86 -5.87 11.45 2.82
CA GLU A 86 -5.38 12.74 2.31
C GLU A 86 -5.39 12.77 0.78
N GLU A 87 -4.96 11.70 0.12
CA GLU A 87 -5.04 11.60 -1.35
C GLU A 87 -6.49 11.67 -1.84
N VAL A 88 -7.41 10.96 -1.20
CA VAL A 88 -8.84 11.01 -1.54
C VAL A 88 -9.38 12.44 -1.42
N LYS A 89 -9.00 13.20 -0.40
CA LYS A 89 -9.42 14.61 -0.26
C LYS A 89 -8.92 15.48 -1.42
N VAL A 90 -7.70 15.24 -1.91
CA VAL A 90 -7.17 15.95 -3.08
C VAL A 90 -8.03 15.66 -4.31
N HIS A 91 -8.36 14.39 -4.56
CA HIS A 91 -9.18 14.00 -5.70
C HIS A 91 -10.61 14.56 -5.59
N GLN A 92 -11.22 14.52 -4.39
CA GLN A 92 -12.55 15.13 -4.17
C GLN A 92 -12.58 16.62 -4.49
N ALA A 93 -11.49 17.36 -4.25
CA ALA A 93 -11.42 18.79 -4.52
C ALA A 93 -11.29 19.13 -6.02
N SER A 94 -10.79 18.19 -6.83
CA SER A 94 -10.53 18.38 -8.26
C SER A 94 -11.28 17.41 -9.18
N LEU A 95 -12.25 16.67 -8.64
CA LEU A 95 -12.96 15.61 -9.36
C LEU A 95 -13.71 16.18 -10.56
N ASP A 96 -13.44 15.63 -11.75
CA ASP A 96 -14.26 15.80 -12.93
C ASP A 96 -15.01 14.48 -13.21
N PRO A 97 -16.32 14.41 -12.90
CA PRO A 97 -17.11 13.20 -13.13
C PRO A 97 -17.16 12.75 -14.60
N SER A 98 -16.87 13.63 -15.55
CA SER A 98 -16.87 13.30 -16.97
C SER A 98 -15.57 12.68 -17.47
N SER A 99 -14.50 12.75 -16.67
CA SER A 99 -13.16 12.30 -17.06
C SER A 99 -12.37 11.77 -15.84
N PRO A 100 -12.78 10.65 -15.22
CA PRO A 100 -12.04 10.06 -14.11
C PRO A 100 -10.64 9.60 -14.55
N GLN A 101 -9.61 9.95 -13.78
CA GLN A 101 -8.21 9.76 -14.20
C GLN A 101 -7.55 8.52 -13.60
N ASP A 102 -8.07 8.06 -12.46
CA ASP A 102 -7.51 6.96 -11.68
C ASP A 102 -8.59 6.22 -10.88
N PHE A 103 -8.16 5.23 -10.10
CA PHE A 103 -9.04 4.43 -9.26
C PHE A 103 -9.88 5.26 -8.29
N ILE A 104 -9.28 6.28 -7.64
CA ILE A 104 -9.98 7.10 -6.64
C ILE A 104 -11.10 7.88 -7.34
N ASP A 105 -10.81 8.53 -8.47
CA ASP A 105 -11.82 9.27 -9.23
C ASP A 105 -12.96 8.36 -9.72
N CYS A 106 -12.63 7.17 -10.21
CA CYS A 106 -13.63 6.19 -10.63
C CYS A 106 -14.52 5.78 -9.46
N PHE A 107 -13.93 5.51 -8.29
CA PHE A 107 -14.68 5.12 -7.10
C PHE A 107 -15.55 6.27 -6.59
N LEU A 108 -15.03 7.50 -6.54
CA LEU A 108 -15.79 8.69 -6.14
C LEU A 108 -16.98 8.95 -7.09
N SER A 109 -16.77 8.83 -8.39
CA SER A 109 -17.84 8.94 -9.39
C SER A 109 -18.92 7.89 -9.14
N LYS A 110 -18.50 6.64 -8.85
CA LYS A 110 -19.42 5.56 -8.54
C LYS A 110 -20.19 5.76 -7.23
N MET A 111 -19.55 6.34 -6.21
CA MET A 111 -20.20 6.74 -4.96
C MET A 111 -21.32 7.76 -5.21
N GLU A 112 -21.11 8.72 -6.10
CA GLU A 112 -22.13 9.73 -6.44
C GLU A 112 -23.29 9.13 -7.24
N GLU A 113 -23.00 8.22 -8.19
CA GLU A 113 -24.03 7.47 -8.94
C GLU A 113 -24.95 6.66 -8.01
N GLU A 114 -24.37 6.05 -6.97
CA GLU A 114 -25.09 5.15 -6.06
C GLU A 114 -25.55 5.83 -4.76
N LYS A 115 -25.47 7.16 -4.64
CA LYS A 115 -25.77 7.87 -3.38
C LYS A 115 -27.15 7.63 -2.79
N ASN A 116 -28.12 7.22 -3.62
CA ASN A 116 -29.50 6.93 -3.21
C ASN A 116 -29.73 5.43 -2.92
N ASN A 117 -28.72 4.58 -3.10
CA ASN A 117 -28.79 3.16 -2.80
C ASN A 117 -28.27 2.89 -1.37
N PRO A 118 -29.15 2.56 -0.41
CA PRO A 118 -28.74 2.31 0.98
C PRO A 118 -27.87 1.05 1.13
N ASP A 119 -27.93 0.13 0.17
CA ASP A 119 -27.15 -1.11 0.15
C ASP A 119 -25.84 -0.97 -0.63
N SER A 120 -25.46 0.26 -1.02
CA SER A 120 -24.24 0.50 -1.78
C SER A 120 -22.99 0.16 -0.98
N SER A 121 -22.07 -0.58 -1.61
CA SER A 121 -20.73 -0.81 -1.08
C SER A 121 -19.76 0.35 -1.40
N PHE A 122 -20.20 1.33 -2.19
CA PHE A 122 -19.42 2.51 -2.54
C PHE A 122 -19.61 3.58 -1.47
N HIS A 123 -18.74 3.55 -0.47
CA HIS A 123 -18.69 4.55 0.58
C HIS A 123 -17.24 4.84 1.00
N MET A 124 -17.02 5.96 1.69
CA MET A 124 -15.68 6.48 2.01
C MET A 124 -14.76 5.45 2.70
N LYS A 125 -15.29 4.69 3.66
CA LYS A 125 -14.51 3.64 4.34
C LYS A 125 -14.01 2.56 3.37
N ASN A 126 -14.82 2.14 2.40
CA ASN A 126 -14.43 1.14 1.41
C ASN A 126 -13.48 1.74 0.38
N LEU A 127 -13.68 2.99 -0.04
CA LEU A 127 -12.72 3.70 -0.89
C LEU A 127 -11.31 3.67 -0.27
N ILE A 128 -11.17 4.12 0.98
CA ILE A 128 -9.88 4.16 1.66
C ILE A 128 -9.29 2.74 1.82
N THR A 129 -10.11 1.77 2.23
CA THR A 129 -9.66 0.39 2.46
C THR A 129 -9.23 -0.28 1.16
N SER A 130 -10.03 -0.21 0.10
CA SER A 130 -9.71 -0.80 -1.20
C SER A 130 -8.50 -0.13 -1.85
N THR A 131 -8.38 1.19 -1.73
CA THR A 131 -7.21 1.94 -2.20
C THR A 131 -5.94 1.48 -1.49
N PHE A 132 -6.02 1.35 -0.17
CA PHE A 132 -4.95 0.81 0.66
C PHE A 132 -4.57 -0.62 0.26
N ASP A 133 -5.55 -1.51 0.09
CA ASP A 133 -5.34 -2.91 -0.28
C ASP A 133 -4.63 -3.04 -1.63
N LEU A 134 -5.10 -2.30 -2.65
CA LEU A 134 -4.48 -2.27 -3.97
C LEU A 134 -3.02 -1.80 -3.89
N PHE A 135 -2.79 -0.72 -3.15
CA PHE A 135 -1.47 -0.11 -3.02
C PHE A 135 -0.48 -1.03 -2.31
N LEU A 136 -0.89 -1.66 -1.20
CA LEU A 136 -0.08 -2.61 -0.45
C LEU A 136 0.23 -3.87 -1.26
N ALA A 137 -0.81 -4.49 -1.84
CA ALA A 137 -0.67 -5.73 -2.59
C ALA A 137 0.22 -5.55 -3.83
N GLY A 138 0.03 -4.45 -4.57
CA GLY A 138 0.79 -4.16 -5.78
C GLY A 138 2.27 -3.83 -5.54
N THR A 139 2.59 -3.24 -4.38
CA THR A 139 3.95 -2.83 -4.03
C THR A 139 4.81 -4.00 -3.57
N GLU A 140 4.44 -4.63 -2.46
CA GLU A 140 5.40 -5.43 -1.67
C GLU A 140 5.66 -6.81 -2.26
N THR A 141 4.63 -7.45 -2.81
CA THR A 141 4.76 -8.79 -3.41
C THR A 141 5.66 -8.75 -4.64
N THR A 142 5.45 -7.77 -5.53
CA THR A 142 6.22 -7.60 -6.76
C THR A 142 7.65 -7.13 -6.45
N SER A 143 7.84 -6.17 -5.54
CA SER A 143 9.18 -5.69 -5.16
C SER A 143 10.02 -6.81 -4.54
N THR A 144 9.43 -7.61 -3.66
CA THR A 144 10.08 -8.77 -3.03
C THR A 144 10.41 -9.83 -4.06
N THR A 145 9.50 -10.13 -4.99
CA THR A 145 9.74 -11.11 -6.07
C THR A 145 10.90 -10.69 -6.96
N ILE A 146 10.96 -9.43 -7.39
CA ILE A 146 12.06 -8.90 -8.21
C ILE A 146 13.37 -8.95 -7.43
N ARG A 147 13.36 -8.53 -6.15
CA ARG A 147 14.54 -8.59 -5.27
C ARG A 147 15.09 -10.01 -5.14
N TYR A 148 14.21 -10.99 -4.93
CA TYR A 148 14.59 -12.41 -4.91
C TYR A 148 15.08 -12.90 -6.28
N GLY A 149 14.43 -12.48 -7.37
CA GLY A 149 14.86 -12.80 -8.74
C GLY A 149 16.28 -12.36 -9.02
N LEU A 150 16.64 -11.12 -8.66
CA LEU A 150 18.01 -10.60 -8.80
C LEU A 150 19.02 -11.40 -7.97
N LEU A 151 18.67 -11.73 -6.71
CA LEU A 151 19.52 -12.56 -5.86
C LEU A 151 19.77 -13.95 -6.48
N LEU A 152 18.73 -14.55 -7.07
CA LEU A 152 18.84 -15.84 -7.76
C LEU A 152 19.69 -15.77 -9.03
N LEU A 153 19.59 -14.70 -9.81
CA LEU A 153 20.44 -14.48 -10.99
C LEU A 153 21.92 -14.32 -10.59
N LEU A 154 22.20 -13.54 -9.54
CA LEU A 154 23.57 -13.41 -9.00
C LEU A 154 24.15 -14.74 -8.52
N LYS A 155 23.31 -15.60 -7.91
CA LYS A 155 23.70 -16.94 -7.46
C LYS A 155 23.93 -17.91 -8.63
N ASN A 156 23.33 -17.67 -9.79
CA ASN A 156 23.40 -18.55 -10.95
C ASN A 156 23.86 -17.79 -12.22
N PRO A 157 25.13 -17.37 -12.31
CA PRO A 157 25.62 -16.50 -13.40
C PRO A 157 25.50 -17.06 -14.82
N LYS A 158 25.28 -18.38 -14.97
CA LYS A 158 25.06 -19.02 -16.28
C LYS A 158 23.64 -18.80 -16.83
N ILE A 159 22.70 -18.35 -15.98
CA ILE A 159 21.31 -18.08 -16.32
C ILE A 159 21.10 -16.58 -16.61
N GLN A 160 21.88 -15.72 -15.96
CA GLN A 160 21.88 -14.27 -16.16
C GLN A 160 22.30 -13.89 -17.58
#